data_AF-D5U3W3-F1
#
_entry.id   AF-D5U3W3-F1
#
_cell.length_a   1.000
_cell.length_b   1.000
_cell.length_c   1.000
_cell.angle_alpha   90.00
_cell.angle_beta   90.00
_cell.angle_gamma   90.00
#
_symmetry.space_group_name_H-M   'P 1'
#
loop_
_entity.id
_entity.type
_entity.pdbx_description
1 polymer ?
#
loop_
_entity_poly.entity_id
_entity_poly.type
_entity_poly.pdbx_seq_one_letter_code
_entity_poly.pdbx_strand_id
1 'polypeptide(L)'
;MKIYFTLLIITAYFSFLYPQNSFDYNLNVKFRVIEKFDKLLSSDNKEYVFYIDANYIFTEEGKSIYSNNIYNIQTTLNDLEKKLDKAKTQEEKMQLNQNIRIYEGLLAYNTPPKKFITLLINRQIYEYIAKYPSSYIDNMMQNNLQQFYDDIRNNIILNEKYTGRFTSLLFITKEKFKYYTGRT
;
A
#
# COMPACT_ATOMS: atom_id res chain seq x y z
N MET A 1 9.03 -47.51 -16.32
CA MET A 1 8.31 -46.23 -16.50
C MET A 1 7.89 -45.55 -15.17
N LYS A 2 8.66 -45.65 -14.07
CA LYS A 2 8.28 -45.01 -12.79
C LYS A 2 9.25 -43.91 -12.30
N ILE A 3 10.39 -43.72 -12.98
CA ILE A 3 11.43 -42.75 -12.55
C ILE A 3 11.35 -41.44 -13.36
N TYR A 4 10.87 -41.49 -14.61
CA TYR A 4 10.72 -40.28 -15.44
C TYR A 4 9.56 -39.38 -14.99
N PHE A 5 8.55 -39.94 -14.31
CA PHE A 5 7.41 -39.15 -13.82
C PHE A 5 7.78 -38.31 -12.59
N THR A 6 8.69 -38.79 -11.75
CA THR A 6 9.16 -38.06 -10.56
C THR A 6 10.05 -36.87 -10.93
N LEU A 7 10.85 -36.99 -11.97
CA LEU A 7 11.68 -35.89 -12.49
C LEU A 7 10.86 -34.74 -13.10
N LEU A 8 9.73 -35.06 -13.74
CA LEU A 8 8.81 -34.08 -14.32
C LEU A 8 8.05 -33.26 -13.27
N ILE A 9 7.78 -33.84 -12.09
CA ILE A 9 7.09 -33.14 -10.99
C ILE A 9 8.06 -32.19 -10.27
N ILE A 10 9.34 -32.54 -10.17
CA ILE A 10 10.36 -31.68 -9.56
C ILE A 10 10.66 -30.47 -10.45
N THR A 11 10.73 -30.63 -11.78
CA THR A 11 10.94 -29.51 -12.70
C THR A 11 9.72 -28.59 -12.79
N ALA A 12 8.50 -29.11 -12.67
CA ALA A 12 7.28 -28.28 -12.65
C ALA A 12 7.17 -27.42 -11.38
N TYR A 13 7.72 -27.87 -10.25
CA TYR A 13 7.76 -27.06 -9.02
C TYR A 13 8.82 -25.94 -9.10
N PHE A 14 9.91 -26.15 -9.84
CA PHE A 14 10.94 -25.14 -10.06
C PHE A 14 10.53 -24.03 -11.04
N SER A 15 9.52 -24.25 -11.89
CA SER A 15 8.99 -23.23 -12.80
C SER A 15 8.24 -22.09 -12.10
N PHE A 16 7.98 -22.19 -10.79
CA PHE A 16 7.47 -21.08 -9.97
C PHE A 16 8.58 -20.21 -9.37
N LEU A 17 9.85 -20.58 -9.54
CA LEU A 17 10.98 -19.71 -9.23
C LEU A 17 11.37 -18.94 -10.50
N TYR A 18 10.47 -18.06 -10.95
CA TYR A 18 10.90 -16.99 -11.84
C TYR A 18 12.00 -16.22 -11.12
N PRO A 19 13.16 -15.98 -11.75
CA PRO A 19 14.16 -15.11 -11.17
C PRO A 19 13.49 -13.75 -10.99
N GLN A 20 13.33 -13.34 -9.72
CA GLN A 20 13.10 -11.95 -9.39
C GLN A 20 14.20 -11.17 -10.12
N ASN A 21 13.83 -10.40 -11.14
CA ASN A 21 14.69 -9.32 -11.60
C ASN A 21 14.79 -8.37 -10.41
N SER A 22 15.81 -8.61 -9.59
CA SER A 22 15.94 -8.11 -8.24
C SER A 22 16.28 -6.64 -8.33
N PHE A 23 15.26 -5.79 -8.29
CA PHE A 23 15.44 -4.56 -7.57
C PHE A 23 15.73 -4.93 -6.12
N ASP A 24 17.02 -4.95 -5.77
CA ASP A 24 17.48 -5.15 -4.40
C ASP A 24 17.21 -3.86 -3.62
N TYR A 25 15.92 -3.66 -3.29
CA TYR A 25 15.58 -2.71 -2.25
C TYR A 25 16.16 -3.28 -0.96
N ASN A 26 17.11 -2.58 -0.35
CA ASN A 26 17.64 -2.99 0.95
C ASN A 26 16.55 -2.83 2.03
N LEU A 27 15.63 -3.78 2.10
CA LEU A 27 14.48 -3.79 3.03
C LEU A 27 14.90 -4.13 4.47
N ASN A 28 16.19 -4.44 4.69
CA ASN A 28 16.75 -4.73 6.01
C ASN A 28 17.03 -3.46 6.83
N VAL A 29 16.83 -2.27 6.25
CA VAL A 29 17.01 -1.00 6.94
C VAL A 29 15.72 -0.53 7.61
N LYS A 30 15.87 0.44 8.52
CA LYS A 30 14.74 1.18 9.07
C LYS A 30 14.33 2.31 8.13
N PHE A 31 13.05 2.37 7.79
CA PHE A 31 12.48 3.42 6.96
C PHE A 31 11.78 4.46 7.82
N ARG A 32 12.02 5.75 7.54
CA ARG A 32 11.26 6.86 8.11
C ARG A 32 10.30 7.44 7.06
N VAL A 33 9.03 7.59 7.43
CA VAL A 33 7.97 8.23 6.63
C VAL A 33 7.43 9.41 7.43
N ILE A 34 7.47 10.60 6.82
CA ILE A 34 6.86 11.82 7.36
C ILE A 34 5.93 12.34 6.28
N GLU A 35 4.62 12.16 6.44
CA GLU A 35 3.67 12.45 5.37
C GLU A 35 2.35 13.02 5.91
N LYS A 36 1.68 13.79 5.06
CA LYS A 36 0.32 14.27 5.26
C LYS A 36 -0.64 13.25 4.64
N PHE A 37 -1.59 12.78 5.44
CA PHE A 37 -2.66 11.87 5.05
C PHE A 37 -3.95 12.67 5.02
N ASP A 38 -4.44 13.05 3.83
CA ASP A 38 -5.66 13.82 3.64
C ASP A 38 -6.76 13.03 2.93
N LYS A 39 -7.96 13.64 2.82
CA LYS A 39 -9.15 13.05 2.19
C LYS A 39 -9.61 11.74 2.84
N LEU A 40 -9.38 11.60 4.14
CA LEU A 40 -9.86 10.47 4.92
C LEU A 40 -11.30 10.76 5.33
N LEU A 41 -12.25 9.99 4.80
CA LEU A 41 -13.68 10.25 4.97
C LEU A 41 -14.27 9.41 6.11
N SER A 42 -15.05 10.04 6.99
CA SER A 42 -15.96 9.32 7.90
C SER A 42 -17.13 8.68 7.14
N SER A 43 -17.93 7.88 7.84
CA SER A 43 -19.12 7.23 7.27
C SER A 43 -20.16 8.21 6.71
N ASP A 44 -20.14 9.46 7.16
CA ASP A 44 -20.97 10.58 6.70
C ASP A 44 -20.20 11.60 5.85
N ASN A 45 -19.07 11.19 5.24
CA ASN A 45 -18.28 11.94 4.25
C ASN A 45 -17.63 13.23 4.74
N LYS A 46 -17.29 13.30 6.03
CA LYS A 46 -16.44 14.39 6.54
C LYS A 46 -14.97 14.05 6.36
N GLU A 47 -14.19 15.01 5.85
CA GLU A 47 -12.76 14.84 5.60
C GLU A 47 -11.88 15.14 6.82
N TYR A 48 -10.86 14.31 7.02
CA TYR A 48 -9.83 14.47 8.05
C TYR A 48 -8.42 14.45 7.46
N VAL A 49 -7.49 15.12 8.15
CA VAL A 49 -6.10 15.31 7.73
C VAL A 49 -5.13 15.03 8.88
N PHE A 50 -4.21 14.09 8.70
CA PHE A 50 -3.21 13.73 9.71
C PHE A 50 -1.79 13.98 9.19
N TYR A 51 -0.89 14.39 10.07
CA TYR A 51 0.56 14.41 9.82
C TYR A 51 1.18 13.35 10.73
N ILE A 52 1.92 12.40 10.15
CA ILE A 52 2.49 11.28 10.90
C ILE A 52 3.97 11.12 10.58
N ASP A 53 4.78 10.95 11.61
CA ASP A 53 6.18 10.51 11.55
C ASP A 53 6.28 9.07 12.05
N ALA A 54 6.63 8.16 11.16
CA ALA A 54 6.70 6.74 11.44
C ALA A 54 8.07 6.16 11.09
N ASN A 55 8.59 5.30 11.96
CA ASN A 55 9.76 4.47 11.70
C ASN A 55 9.35 3.00 11.58
N TYR A 56 9.71 2.35 10.49
CA TYR A 56 9.24 1.02 10.12
C TYR A 56 10.39 0.09 9.73
N ILE A 57 10.25 -1.19 10.08
CA ILE A 57 11.15 -2.27 9.68
C ILE A 57 10.30 -3.39 9.08
N PHE A 58 10.64 -3.86 7.89
CA PHE A 58 9.94 -5.00 7.29
C PHE A 58 10.23 -6.28 8.06
N THR A 59 9.21 -7.11 8.25
CA THR A 59 9.36 -8.53 8.61
C THR A 59 9.78 -9.32 7.37
N GLU A 60 10.27 -10.55 7.51
CA GLU A 60 10.57 -11.41 6.35
C GLU A 60 9.33 -11.63 5.47
N GLU A 61 8.17 -11.88 6.10
CA GLU A 61 6.88 -11.98 5.39
C GLU A 61 6.53 -10.68 4.66
N GLY A 62 6.73 -9.54 5.31
CA GLY A 62 6.52 -8.23 4.72
C GLY A 62 7.39 -7.94 3.50
N LYS A 63 8.67 -8.36 3.53
CA LYS A 63 9.56 -8.29 2.36
C LYS A 63 8.99 -9.10 1.20
N SER A 64 8.51 -10.31 1.48
CA SER A 64 7.88 -11.17 0.47
C SER A 64 6.61 -10.53 -0.11
N ILE A 65 5.71 -10.02 0.74
CA ILE A 65 4.48 -9.33 0.32
C ILE A 65 4.81 -8.14 -0.58
N TYR A 66 5.75 -7.29 -0.14
CA TYR A 66 6.18 -6.13 -0.92
C TYR A 66 6.75 -6.53 -2.28
N SER A 67 7.73 -7.44 -2.29
CA SER A 67 8.36 -7.90 -3.53
C SER A 67 7.36 -8.57 -4.48
N ASN A 68 6.42 -9.35 -3.96
CA ASN A 68 5.38 -9.98 -4.77
C ASN A 68 4.43 -8.96 -5.39
N ASN A 69 4.07 -7.89 -4.66
CA ASN A 69 3.25 -6.81 -5.21
C ASN A 69 3.94 -6.13 -6.40
N ILE A 70 5.22 -5.78 -6.25
CA ILE A 70 6.00 -5.17 -7.35
C ILE A 70 6.11 -6.13 -8.52
N TYR A 71 6.41 -7.40 -8.25
CA TYR A 71 6.52 -8.43 -9.28
C TYR A 71 5.23 -8.59 -10.08
N ASN A 72 4.06 -8.61 -9.42
CA ASN A 72 2.77 -8.77 -10.08
C ASN A 72 2.43 -7.57 -10.98
N ILE A 73 2.72 -6.35 -10.52
CA ILE A 73 2.53 -5.13 -11.32
C ILE A 73 3.42 -5.20 -12.57
N GLN A 74 4.71 -5.53 -12.40
CA GLN A 74 5.66 -5.64 -13.51
C GLN A 74 5.27 -6.73 -14.51
N THR A 75 4.85 -7.90 -14.03
CA THR A 75 4.43 -9.01 -14.88
C THR A 75 3.22 -8.61 -15.72
N THR A 76 2.25 -7.93 -15.09
CA THR A 76 1.06 -7.43 -15.79
C THR A 76 1.43 -6.37 -16.83
N LEU A 77 2.33 -5.45 -16.48
CA LEU A 77 2.85 -4.44 -17.40
C LEU A 77 3.51 -5.08 -18.63
N ASN A 78 4.43 -6.03 -18.41
CA ASN A 78 5.10 -6.76 -19.49
C ASN A 78 4.10 -7.50 -20.40
N ASP A 79 3.03 -8.07 -19.83
CA ASP A 79 2.00 -8.76 -20.60
C ASP A 79 1.12 -7.79 -21.40
N LEU A 80 0.85 -6.59 -20.87
CA LEU A 80 0.16 -5.52 -21.60
C LEU A 80 1.00 -5.01 -22.77
N GLU A 81 2.31 -4.81 -22.59
CA GLU A 81 3.25 -4.41 -23.65
C GLU A 81 3.31 -5.46 -24.77
N LYS A 82 3.43 -6.74 -24.42
CA LYS A 82 3.37 -7.83 -25.41
C LYS A 82 2.04 -7.90 -26.17
N LYS A 83 0.92 -7.55 -25.53
CA LYS A 83 -0.39 -7.46 -26.19
C LYS A 83 -0.45 -6.26 -27.13
N LEU A 84 0.14 -5.13 -26.75
CA LEU A 84 0.21 -3.93 -27.57
C LEU A 84 0.95 -4.20 -28.89
N ASP A 85 2.06 -4.93 -28.85
CA ASP A 85 2.81 -5.33 -30.05
C ASP A 85 1.99 -6.19 -31.03
N LYS A 86 1.03 -6.95 -30.50
CA LYS A 86 0.17 -7.86 -31.28
C LYS A 86 -1.15 -7.22 -31.70
N ALA A 87 -1.48 -6.03 -31.18
CA ALA A 87 -2.75 -5.36 -31.41
C ALA A 87 -2.90 -4.93 -32.87
N LYS A 88 -4.06 -5.23 -33.46
CA LYS A 88 -4.31 -5.01 -34.90
C LYS A 88 -5.08 -3.74 -35.18
N THR A 89 -5.91 -3.30 -34.25
CA THR A 89 -6.77 -2.12 -34.43
C THR A 89 -6.25 -0.92 -33.63
N GLN A 90 -6.58 0.28 -34.08
CA GLN A 90 -6.20 1.51 -33.38
C GLN A 90 -6.91 1.64 -32.03
N GLU A 91 -8.15 1.19 -31.94
CA GLU A 91 -8.93 1.20 -30.70
C GLU A 91 -8.32 0.29 -29.62
N GLU A 92 -7.94 -0.93 -30.00
CA GLU A 92 -7.25 -1.88 -29.11
C GLU A 92 -5.91 -1.30 -28.61
N LYS A 93 -5.13 -0.71 -29.52
CA LYS A 93 -3.88 -0.03 -29.16
C LYS A 93 -4.10 1.12 -28.18
N MET A 94 -5.16 1.91 -28.36
CA MET A 94 -5.47 3.03 -27.47
C MET A 94 -5.81 2.54 -26.05
N GLN A 95 -6.66 1.51 -25.93
CA GLN A 95 -7.02 0.93 -24.64
C GLN A 95 -5.81 0.29 -23.93
N LEU A 96 -4.98 -0.46 -24.66
CA LEU A 96 -3.77 -1.06 -24.11
C LEU A 96 -2.77 -0.01 -23.64
N ASN A 97 -2.54 1.05 -24.43
CA ASN A 97 -1.68 2.17 -24.02
C ASN A 97 -2.18 2.87 -22.75
N GLN A 98 -3.50 3.03 -22.60
CA GLN A 98 -4.06 3.59 -21.36
C GLN A 98 -3.77 2.69 -20.16
N ASN A 99 -3.97 1.38 -20.30
CA ASN A 99 -3.70 0.42 -19.23
C ASN A 99 -2.20 0.36 -18.89
N ILE A 100 -1.32 0.40 -19.89
CA ILE A 100 0.14 0.46 -19.70
C ILE A 100 0.50 1.68 -18.85
N ARG A 101 0.03 2.88 -19.21
CA ARG A 101 0.28 4.11 -18.43
C ARG A 101 -0.19 4.00 -16.98
N ILE A 102 -1.33 3.36 -16.75
CA ILE A 102 -1.84 3.12 -15.39
C ILE A 102 -0.86 2.21 -14.63
N TYR A 103 -0.44 1.10 -15.22
CA TYR A 103 0.47 0.15 -14.57
C TYR A 103 1.90 0.69 -14.38
N GLU A 104 2.40 1.51 -15.31
CA GLU A 104 3.64 2.28 -15.14
C GLU A 104 3.54 3.22 -13.93
N GLY A 105 2.41 3.93 -13.81
CA GLY A 105 2.14 4.80 -12.66
C GLY A 105 2.06 4.01 -11.35
N LEU A 106 1.36 2.87 -11.35
CA LEU A 106 1.29 1.98 -10.19
C LEU A 106 2.67 1.45 -9.80
N LEU A 107 3.47 1.03 -10.78
CA LEU A 107 4.83 0.58 -10.54
C LEU A 107 5.65 1.69 -9.90
N ALA A 108 5.75 2.86 -10.55
CA ALA A 108 6.51 4.00 -10.05
C ALA A 108 6.10 4.41 -8.63
N TYR A 109 4.81 4.35 -8.31
CA TYR A 109 4.30 4.71 -6.98
C TYR A 109 4.58 3.65 -5.90
N ASN A 110 4.46 2.36 -6.23
CA ASN A 110 4.62 1.28 -5.25
C ASN A 110 6.08 0.87 -5.04
N THR A 111 6.94 1.13 -6.03
CA THR A 111 8.34 0.71 -6.08
C THR A 111 9.26 1.34 -5.01
N PRO A 112 8.98 2.52 -4.45
CA PRO A 112 9.69 2.99 -3.26
C PRO A 112 9.11 2.34 -1.99
N PRO A 113 9.92 1.65 -1.15
CA PRO A 113 9.41 1.01 0.08
C PRO A 113 8.70 1.98 1.04
N LYS A 114 9.12 3.24 1.06
CA LYS A 114 8.45 4.31 1.83
C LYS A 114 7.00 4.52 1.42
N LYS A 115 6.69 4.45 0.12
CA LYS A 115 5.33 4.63 -0.39
C LYS A 115 4.42 3.46 -0.04
N PHE A 116 4.95 2.24 -0.04
CA PHE A 116 4.24 1.09 0.51
C PHE A 116 3.88 1.30 1.99
N ILE A 117 4.83 1.76 2.81
CA ILE A 117 4.58 2.07 4.23
C ILE A 117 3.52 3.17 4.39
N THR A 118 3.58 4.23 3.58
CA THR A 118 2.54 5.28 3.53
C THR A 118 1.17 4.67 3.21
N LEU A 119 1.07 3.78 2.21
CA LEU A 119 -0.19 3.12 1.87
C LEU A 119 -0.75 2.29 3.01
N LEU A 120 0.08 1.53 3.73
CA LEU A 120 -0.34 0.75 4.90
C LEU A 120 -0.93 1.65 5.98
N ILE A 121 -0.23 2.73 6.33
CA ILE A 121 -0.71 3.72 7.31
C ILE A 121 -2.03 4.33 6.83
N ASN A 122 -2.10 4.78 5.57
CA ASN A 122 -3.28 5.43 5.01
C ASN A 122 -4.50 4.50 5.04
N ARG A 123 -4.34 3.24 4.61
CA ARG A 123 -5.40 2.23 4.63
C ARG A 123 -5.95 2.05 6.04
N GLN A 124 -5.07 1.86 7.02
CA GLN A 124 -5.49 1.60 8.40
C GLN A 124 -6.17 2.80 9.06
N ILE A 125 -5.75 4.03 8.74
CA ILE A 125 -6.45 5.23 9.20
C ILE A 125 -7.81 5.34 8.53
N TYR A 126 -7.89 5.13 7.22
CA TYR A 126 -9.15 5.16 6.48
C TYR A 126 -10.14 4.14 7.05
N GLU A 127 -9.73 2.89 7.21
CA GLU A 127 -10.57 1.84 7.79
C GLU A 127 -11.03 2.17 9.22
N TYR A 128 -10.19 2.83 10.01
CA TYR A 128 -10.59 3.27 11.35
C TYR A 128 -11.63 4.40 11.29
N ILE A 129 -11.36 5.46 10.51
CA ILE A 129 -12.22 6.64 10.39
C ILE A 129 -13.58 6.28 9.77
N ALA A 130 -13.61 5.41 8.77
CA ALA A 130 -14.84 5.01 8.10
C ALA A 130 -15.81 4.21 9.01
N LYS A 131 -15.34 3.67 10.14
CA LYS A 131 -16.19 2.92 11.10
C LYS A 131 -17.09 3.82 11.94
N TYR A 132 -16.77 5.10 12.07
CA TYR A 132 -17.43 5.99 13.01
C TYR A 132 -18.11 7.17 12.30
N PRO A 133 -19.26 7.66 12.81
CA PRO A 133 -19.87 8.90 12.33
C PRO A 133 -18.95 10.09 12.63
N SER A 134 -19.05 11.18 11.86
CA SER A 134 -18.19 12.34 12.08
C SER A 134 -18.35 12.93 13.47
N SER A 135 -19.55 12.89 14.05
CA SER A 135 -19.83 13.40 15.39
C SER A 135 -19.00 12.73 16.48
N TYR A 136 -18.78 11.42 16.37
CA TYR A 136 -17.91 10.68 17.29
C TYR A 136 -16.45 11.11 17.13
N ILE A 137 -15.99 11.17 15.88
CA ILE A 137 -14.61 11.55 15.56
C ILE A 137 -14.32 12.98 16.00
N ASP A 138 -15.24 13.91 15.72
CA ASP A 138 -15.17 15.29 16.18
C ASP A 138 -15.07 15.38 17.70
N ASN A 139 -15.92 14.65 18.43
CA ASN A 139 -15.89 14.62 19.89
C ASN A 139 -14.55 14.09 20.42
N MET A 140 -14.06 12.98 19.87
CA MET A 140 -12.77 12.40 20.25
C MET A 140 -11.62 13.37 19.99
N MET A 141 -11.61 14.01 18.82
CA MET A 141 -10.56 14.97 18.47
C MET A 141 -10.63 16.28 19.26
N GLN A 142 -11.81 16.68 19.72
CA GLN A 142 -11.98 17.89 20.51
C GLN A 142 -11.69 17.72 21.99
N ASN A 143 -12.07 16.58 22.56
CA ASN A 143 -12.09 16.36 24.00
C ASN A 143 -11.07 15.32 24.46
N ASN A 144 -10.69 14.36 23.60
CA ASN A 144 -9.84 13.21 23.95
C ASN A 144 -8.79 12.91 22.86
N LEU A 145 -8.13 13.96 22.34
CA LEU A 145 -7.27 13.85 21.14
C LEU A 145 -6.16 12.81 21.28
N GLN A 146 -5.52 12.73 22.45
CA GLN A 146 -4.45 11.78 22.69
C GLN A 146 -4.94 10.33 22.63
N GLN A 147 -6.08 10.05 23.28
CA GLN A 147 -6.71 8.73 23.23
C GLN A 147 -7.09 8.35 21.80
N PHE A 148 -7.64 9.29 21.03
CA PHE A 148 -7.96 9.08 19.63
C PHE A 148 -6.73 8.68 18.79
N TYR A 149 -5.61 9.38 18.98
CA TYR A 149 -4.35 9.06 18.31
C TYR A 149 -3.76 7.71 18.75
N ASP A 150 -3.89 7.37 20.03
CA ASP A 150 -3.43 6.09 20.55
C ASP A 150 -4.27 4.93 20.02
N ASP A 151 -5.59 5.09 19.90
CA ASP A 151 -6.48 4.08 19.32
C ASP A 151 -6.14 3.81 17.84
N ILE A 152 -5.96 4.87 17.04
CA ILE A 152 -5.54 4.73 15.64
C ILE A 152 -4.16 4.07 15.54
N ARG A 153 -3.19 4.51 16.36
CA ARG A 153 -1.84 3.92 16.39
C ARG A 153 -1.92 2.42 16.69
N ASN A 154 -2.67 2.04 17.71
CA ASN A 154 -2.80 0.64 18.12
C ASN A 154 -3.46 -0.20 17.02
N ASN A 155 -4.47 0.34 16.33
CA ASN A 155 -5.09 -0.30 15.18
C ASN A 155 -4.07 -0.54 14.04
N ILE A 156 -3.25 0.47 13.71
CA ILE A 156 -2.19 0.34 12.70
C ILE A 156 -1.20 -0.77 13.09
N ILE A 157 -0.67 -0.72 14.33
CA ILE A 157 0.35 -1.67 14.81
C ILE A 157 -0.21 -3.10 14.81
N LEU A 158 -1.45 -3.29 15.28
CA LEU A 158 -2.08 -4.61 15.36
C LEU A 158 -2.28 -5.23 13.98
N ASN A 159 -2.80 -4.46 13.02
CA ASN A 159 -3.21 -4.98 11.71
C ASN A 159 -2.01 -5.17 10.77
N GLU A 160 -0.94 -4.38 10.93
CA GLU A 160 0.24 -4.44 10.07
C GLU A 160 1.38 -5.29 10.62
N LYS A 161 1.16 -6.04 11.70
CA LYS A 161 2.20 -6.87 12.36
C LYS A 161 2.89 -7.88 11.44
N TYR A 162 2.21 -8.32 10.37
CA TYR A 162 2.73 -9.28 9.40
C TYR A 162 3.54 -8.61 8.28
N THR A 163 3.24 -7.35 7.96
CA THR A 163 3.97 -6.59 6.93
C THR A 163 5.24 -5.98 7.51
N GLY A 164 5.24 -5.63 8.80
CA GLY A 164 6.41 -5.08 9.45
C GLY A 164 6.15 -4.62 10.87
N ARG A 165 7.17 -3.99 11.44
CA ARG A 165 7.14 -3.45 12.80
C ARG A 165 7.34 -1.95 12.76
N PHE A 166 6.34 -1.21 13.21
CA PHE A 166 6.48 0.20 13.54
C PHE A 166 7.28 0.34 14.84
N THR A 167 8.53 0.82 14.74
CA THR A 167 9.38 1.14 15.90
C THR A 167 9.08 2.51 16.50
N SER A 168 8.44 3.39 15.73
CA SER A 168 7.78 4.59 16.23
C SER A 168 6.63 4.95 15.29
N LEU A 169 5.56 5.54 15.83
CA LEU A 169 4.46 6.11 15.06
C LEU A 169 3.89 7.30 15.82
N LEU A 170 4.19 8.51 15.37
CA LEU A 170 3.90 9.76 16.07
C LEU A 170 2.98 10.62 15.22
N PHE A 171 1.84 11.01 15.78
CA PHE A 171 0.98 12.04 15.20
C PHE A 171 1.58 13.41 15.50
N ILE A 172 1.90 14.16 14.46
CA ILE A 172 2.55 15.49 14.54
C ILE A 172 1.51 16.62 14.48
N THR A 173 0.27 16.32 14.08
CA THR A 173 -0.81 17.31 14.02
C THR A 173 -1.05 17.90 15.43
N LYS A 174 -0.68 19.18 15.62
CA LYS A 174 -0.79 19.87 16.92
C LYS A 174 -2.14 20.57 17.15
N GLU A 175 -2.97 20.74 16.12
CA GLU A 175 -4.19 21.57 16.18
C GLU A 175 -5.40 20.96 15.46
N LYS A 176 -6.60 21.38 15.87
CA LYS A 176 -7.91 21.02 15.28
C LYS A 176 -7.97 21.43 13.79
N PHE A 177 -7.74 20.46 12.91
CA PHE A 177 -8.18 20.25 11.52
C PHE A 177 -8.88 21.40 10.77
N LYS A 178 -8.54 21.54 9.47
CA LYS A 178 -9.34 22.30 8.50
C LYS A 178 -10.52 21.45 8.03
N TYR A 179 -11.73 21.95 8.28
CA TYR A 179 -12.97 21.40 7.74
C TYR A 179 -13.12 21.78 6.27
N TYR A 180 -13.26 20.79 5.38
CA TYR A 180 -13.85 20.97 4.06
C TYR A 180 -15.20 20.27 4.06
N THR A 181 -16.26 21.00 4.38
CA THR A 181 -17.60 20.55 4.00
C THR A 181 -17.68 20.73 2.49
N GLY A 182 -17.82 19.66 1.71
CA GLY A 182 -17.94 19.69 0.25
C GLY A 182 -19.20 20.40 -0.30
N ARG A 183 -19.74 21.41 0.41
CA ARG A 183 -20.72 22.34 -0.11
C ARG A 183 -19.99 23.54 -0.74
N THR A 184 -19.77 23.44 -2.04
CA THR A 184 -19.86 24.60 -2.95
C THR A 184 -21.21 24.57 -3.61
#